data_AF-A0A961IBF7-F1
#
_entry.id   AF-A0A961IBF7-F1
#
_cell.length_a   1.000
_cell.length_b   1.000
_cell.length_c   1.000
_cell.angle_alpha   90.00
_cell.angle_beta   90.00
_cell.angle_gamma   90.00
#
_symmetry.space_group_name_H-M   'P 1'
#
loop_
_entity.id
_entity.type
_entity.pdbx_description
1 polymer ?
#
loop_
_entity_poly.entity_id
_entity_poly.type
_entity_poly.pdbx_seq_one_letter_code
_entity_poly.pdbx_strand_id
1 'polypeptide(L)' 'RNLKFPRGAILGGYVRGDDVGIVVGDTRIQSQDRVVVFSLPHCIQQVEAFFR' A
#
# COMPACT_ATOMS: atom_id res chain seq x y z
N ARG A 1 2.19 -7.36 -11.92
CA ARG A 1 1.63 -6.32 -12.81
C ARG A 1 0.11 -6.43 -12.77
N ASN A 2 -0.60 -5.29 -12.72
CA ASN A 2 -2.03 -5.12 -12.44
C ASN A 2 -2.50 -5.66 -11.08
N LEU A 3 -2.04 -5.01 -10.00
CA LEU A 3 -2.68 -5.15 -8.68
C LEU A 3 -4.12 -4.64 -8.83
N LYS A 4 -5.12 -5.42 -8.41
CA LYS A 4 -6.52 -4.97 -8.30
C LYS A 4 -6.68 -4.07 -7.07
N PHE A 5 -5.83 -3.06 -6.96
CA PHE A 5 -5.84 -2.12 -5.86
C PHE A 5 -7.02 -1.15 -6.04
N PRO A 6 -7.70 -0.74 -4.95
CA PRO A 6 -8.83 0.18 -5.03
C PRO A 6 -8.44 1.49 -5.75
N ARG A 7 -9.24 1.92 -6.73
CA ARG A 7 -8.93 3.13 -7.54
C ARG A 7 -8.95 4.44 -6.73
N GLY A 8 -9.60 4.45 -5.57
CA GLY A 8 -9.63 5.58 -4.64
C GLY A 8 -8.53 5.54 -3.59
N ALA A 9 -7.51 4.68 -3.75
CA ALA A 9 -6.39 4.56 -2.83
C ALA A 9 -5.05 4.49 -3.58
N ILE A 10 -4.01 5.03 -2.96
CA ILE A 10 -2.63 4.98 -3.43
C ILE A 10 -1.69 4.56 -2.29
N LEU A 11 -0.59 3.90 -2.65
CA LEU A 11 0.49 3.59 -1.72
C LEU A 11 1.46 4.79 -1.69
N GLY A 12 1.73 5.31 -0.51
CA GLY A 12 2.67 6.43 -0.34
C GLY A 12 4.10 5.97 -0.12
N GLY A 13 4.31 5.17 0.92
CA GLY A 13 5.63 4.71 1.34
C GLY A 13 5.56 3.45 2.18
N TYR A 14 6.72 2.90 2.52
CA TYR A 14 6.84 1.74 3.40
C TYR A 14 7.94 1.93 4.45
N VAL A 15 7.79 1.24 5.57
CA VAL A 15 8.82 1.05 6.60
C VAL A 15 9.14 -0.43 6.66
N ARG A 16 10.43 -0.78 6.53
CA ARG A 16 10.97 -2.14 6.61
C ARG A 16 12.11 -2.17 7.62
N GLY A 17 11.83 -2.61 8.84
CA GLY A 17 12.79 -2.46 9.94
C GLY A 17 13.11 -0.98 10.15
N ASP A 18 14.38 -0.61 9.96
CA ASP A 18 14.87 0.76 10.08
C ASP A 18 14.90 1.51 8.72
N ASP A 19 14.60 0.82 7.61
CA ASP A 19 14.58 1.41 6.28
C ASP A 19 13.20 2.01 5.95
N VAL A 20 13.21 3.18 5.33
CA VAL A 20 12.00 3.89 4.89
C VAL A 20 12.11 4.21 3.40
N GLY A 21 11.03 4.04 2.65
CA GLY A 21 11.03 4.29 1.20
C GLY A 21 9.71 4.80 0.65
N ILE A 22 9.78 5.46 -0.50
CA ILE A 22 8.61 5.88 -1.29
C ILE A 22 8.24 4.76 -2.26
N VAL A 23 6.95 4.45 -2.35
CA VAL A 23 6.47 3.40 -3.28
C VAL A 23 6.41 3.97 -4.70
N VAL A 24 7.07 3.27 -5.62
CA VAL A 24 7.06 3.53 -7.07
C VAL A 24 6.61 2.28 -7.83
N GLY A 25 6.39 2.38 -9.14
CA GLY A 25 5.72 1.35 -9.94
C GLY A 25 6.39 -0.03 -9.96
N ASP A 26 7.68 -0.11 -9.65
CA ASP A 26 8.49 -1.33 -9.55
C ASP A 26 8.78 -1.77 -8.10
N THR A 27 8.34 -1.00 -7.10
CA THR A 27 8.50 -1.33 -5.69
C THR A 27 7.78 -2.65 -5.38
N ARG A 28 8.49 -3.57 -4.72
CA ARG A 28 7.94 -4.82 -4.21
C ARG A 28 7.78 -4.72 -2.70
N ILE A 29 6.53 -4.69 -2.26
CA ILE A 29 6.16 -4.83 -0.86
C ILE A 29 6.46 -6.27 -0.42
N GLN A 30 7.08 -6.41 0.74
CA GLN A 30 7.49 -7.67 1.35
C GLN A 30 6.68 -7.96 2.60
N SER A 31 6.74 -9.20 3.07
CA SER A 31 6.16 -9.54 4.36
C SER A 31 6.78 -8.68 5.46
N GLN A 32 5.97 -8.29 6.45
CA GLN A 32 6.35 -7.42 7.57
C GLN A 32 6.57 -5.94 7.23
N ASP A 33 6.49 -5.55 5.96
CA ASP A 33 6.48 -4.13 5.60
C ASP A 33 5.26 -3.44 6.20
N ARG A 34 5.47 -2.27 6.81
CA ARG A 34 4.39 -1.36 7.19
C ARG A 34 4.20 -0.37 6.05
N VAL A 35 3.07 -0.45 5.35
CA VAL A 35 2.79 0.38 4.17
C VAL A 35 1.84 1.51 4.52
N VAL A 36 2.21 2.73 4.16
CA VAL A 36 1.35 3.92 4.29
C VAL A 36 0.44 3.99 3.07
N VAL A 37 -0.87 4.01 3.31
CA VAL A 37 -1.91 4.09 2.26
C VAL A 37 -2.69 5.39 2.43
N PHE A 38 -2.79 6.16 1.35
CA PHE A 38 -3.73 7.28 1.26
C PHE A 38 -4.99 6.79 0.55
N SER A 39 -6.15 6.93 1.18
CA SER A 39 -7.41 6.44 0.63
C SER A 39 -8.53 7.45 0.83
N LEU A 40 -9.45 7.50 -0.14
CA LEU A 40 -10.76 8.12 0.06
C LEU A 40 -11.54 7.33 1.13
N PRO A 41 -12.41 7.99 1.94
CA PRO A 41 -13.10 7.34 3.05
C PRO A 41 -13.90 6.09 2.64
N HIS A 42 -14.56 6.11 1.49
CA HIS A 42 -15.37 4.99 0.99
C HIS A 42 -14.55 3.79 0.51
N CYS A 43 -13.23 3.92 0.36
CA CYS A 43 -12.34 2.85 -0.08
C CYS A 43 -11.63 2.12 1.07
N ILE A 44 -11.74 2.61 2.32
CA ILE A 44 -11.01 2.04 3.47
C ILE A 44 -11.25 0.54 3.62
N GLN A 45 -12.52 0.10 3.58
CA GLN A 45 -12.85 -1.33 3.70
C GLN A 45 -12.27 -2.19 2.56
N GLN A 46 -12.18 -1.64 1.35
CA GLN A 46 -11.60 -2.35 0.20
C GLN A 46 -10.08 -2.48 0.35
N VAL A 47 -9.43 -1.44 0.89
CA VAL A 47 -8.00 -1.47 1.21
C VAL A 47 -7.72 -2.51 2.30
N GLU A 48 -8.48 -2.52 3.38
CA GLU A 48 -8.35 -3.53 4.45
C GLU A 48 -8.55 -4.96 3.95
N ALA A 49 -9.49 -5.17 3.02
CA ALA A 49 -9.69 -6.47 2.40
C ALA A 49 -8.55 -6.88 1.46
N PHE A 50 -7.86 -5.91 0.85
CA PHE A 50 -6.74 -6.17 -0.06
C PHE A 50 -5.47 -6.63 0.67
N PHE A 51 -5.23 -6.13 1.88
CA PHE A 51 -4.07 -6.48 2.71
C PHE A 51 -4.30 -7.68 3.65
N ARG A 52 -5.52 -8.23 3.65
CA ARG A 52 -5.86 -9.41 4.42
C ARG A 52 -5.29 -10.70 3.84
#